data_AF-A0A9D7VPE9-F1
#
_entry.id   AF-A0A9D7VPE9-F1
#
_cell.length_a   1.000
_cell.length_b   1.000
_cell.length_c   1.000
_cell.angle_alpha   90.00
_cell.angle_beta   90.00
_cell.angle_gamma   90.00
#
_symmetry.space_group_name_H-M   'P 1'
#
loop_
_entity.id
_entity.type
_entity.pdbx_description
1 polymer ?
#
loop_
_entity_poly.entity_id
_entity_poly.type
_entity_poly.pdbx_seq_one_letter_code
_entity_poly.pdbx_strand_id
1 'polypeptide(L)'
;MMEREDITPETVAAAEPLAGVDFSDAERAQIAVLMPQQMEATRRLRALGIGNGVPMACRFDPRLPGFRMPDLADTCVQRDRSRPSARRPRRYRLCPGHAAVRMAGLWRDRQRRTDRNLP
;
A
#
# COMPACT_ATOMS: atom_id res chain seq x y z
N MET A 1 4.60 34.54 4.53
CA MET A 1 4.43 33.72 5.74
C MET A 1 2.94 33.51 5.88
N MET A 2 2.43 32.30 5.64
CA MET A 2 0.99 32.04 5.79
C MET A 2 0.69 32.00 7.28
N GLU A 3 0.08 33.06 7.80
CA GLU A 3 -0.65 32.97 9.05
C GLU A 3 -1.76 31.93 8.85
N ARG A 4 -1.84 30.97 9.78
CA ARG A 4 -2.86 29.94 9.75
C ARG A 4 -3.77 30.18 10.94
N GLU A 5 -5.06 30.21 10.63
CA GLU A 5 -6.15 30.38 11.56
C GLU A 5 -6.07 29.36 12.71
N ASP A 6 -6.49 29.81 13.90
CA ASP A 6 -6.65 28.95 15.06
C ASP A 6 -7.66 27.84 14.76
N ILE A 7 -7.42 26.64 15.30
CA ILE A 7 -8.33 25.51 15.11
C ILE A 7 -9.61 25.78 15.91
N THR A 8 -10.74 25.91 15.22
CA THR A 8 -12.05 26.13 15.83
C THR A 8 -12.85 24.82 15.94
N PRO A 9 -13.94 24.78 16.75
CA PRO A 9 -14.83 23.63 16.80
C PRO A 9 -15.41 23.24 15.43
N GLU A 10 -15.64 24.21 14.54
CA GLU A 10 -16.13 23.96 13.17
C GLU A 10 -15.07 23.25 12.32
N THR A 11 -13.79 23.55 12.57
CA THR A 11 -12.67 22.84 11.93
C THR A 11 -12.61 21.38 12.37
N VAL A 12 -12.91 21.10 13.64
CA VAL A 12 -13.02 19.73 14.17
C VAL A 12 -14.23 19.03 13.55
N ALA A 13 -15.39 19.69 13.49
CA ALA A 13 -16.59 19.15 12.84
C ALA A 13 -16.37 18.80 11.37
N ALA A 14 -15.59 19.61 10.63
CA ALA A 14 -15.25 19.32 9.24
C ALA A 14 -14.33 18.10 9.08
N ALA A 15 -13.56 17.74 10.10
CA ALA A 15 -12.64 16.61 10.10
C ALA A 15 -13.29 15.29 10.55
N GLU A 16 -14.40 15.35 11.29
CA GLU A 16 -15.17 14.18 11.79
C GLU A 16 -15.47 13.14 10.69
N PRO A 17 -16.02 13.52 9.51
CA PRO A 17 -16.30 12.54 8.45
C PRO A 17 -15.06 11.85 7.88
N LEU A 18 -13.90 12.52 7.92
CA LEU A 18 -12.64 11.96 7.43
C LEU A 18 -12.09 10.89 8.39
N ALA A 19 -12.35 11.08 9.69
CA ALA A 19 -11.95 10.15 10.74
C ALA A 19 -13.01 9.06 11.01
N GLY A 20 -14.25 9.24 10.52
CA GLY A 20 -15.35 8.31 10.74
C GLY A 20 -15.81 8.30 12.20
N VAL A 21 -15.79 9.46 12.85
CA VAL A 21 -16.21 9.66 14.25
C VAL A 21 -17.20 10.80 14.31
N ASP A 22 -18.09 10.78 15.30
CA ASP A 22 -19.05 11.85 15.57
C ASP A 22 -18.83 12.36 16.99
N PHE A 23 -18.71 13.68 17.15
CA PHE A 23 -18.55 14.32 18.46
C PHE A 23 -19.72 15.24 18.79
N SER A 24 -20.02 15.36 20.09
CA SER A 24 -20.91 16.41 20.60
C SER A 24 -20.25 17.78 20.54
N ASP A 25 -21.04 18.84 20.61
CA ASP A 25 -20.53 20.22 20.61
C ASP A 25 -19.56 20.51 21.76
N ALA A 26 -19.82 19.94 22.94
CA ALA A 26 -18.95 20.08 24.10
C ALA A 26 -17.59 19.39 23.90
N GLU A 27 -17.58 18.20 23.29
CA GLU A 27 -16.36 17.47 22.98
C GLU A 27 -15.54 18.20 21.91
N ARG A 28 -16.19 18.72 20.86
CA ARG A 28 -15.52 19.55 19.85
C ARG A 28 -14.82 20.77 20.45
N ALA A 29 -15.49 21.46 21.38
CA ALA A 29 -14.92 22.61 22.06
C ALA A 29 -13.67 22.21 22.89
N GLN A 30 -13.73 21.09 23.60
CA GLN A 30 -12.58 20.58 24.36
C GLN A 30 -11.41 20.20 23.45
N ILE A 31 -11.69 19.54 22.33
CA ILE A 31 -10.67 19.16 21.34
C ILE A 31 -9.99 20.40 20.76
N ALA A 32 -10.78 21.39 20.34
CA ALA A 32 -10.26 22.64 19.76
C ALA A 32 -9.28 23.35 20.71
N VAL A 33 -9.59 23.39 22.01
CA VAL A 33 -8.73 23.99 23.05
C VAL A 33 -7.36 23.27 23.17
N LEU A 34 -7.31 21.95 22.95
CA LEU A 34 -6.09 21.15 23.07
C LEU A 34 -5.20 21.18 21.83
N MET A 35 -5.77 21.46 20.64
CA MET A 35 -5.06 21.39 19.36
C MET A 35 -3.80 22.27 19.25
N PRO A 36 -3.77 23.53 19.74
CA PRO A 36 -2.58 24.37 19.66
C PRO A 36 -1.33 23.74 20.30
N GLN A 37 -1.51 23.07 21.44
CA GLN A 37 -0.41 22.40 22.16
C GLN A 37 0.12 21.20 21.36
N GLN A 38 -0.77 20.42 20.76
CA GLN A 38 -0.41 19.25 19.93
C GLN A 38 0.29 19.68 18.63
N MET A 39 -0.17 20.79 18.03
CA MET A 39 0.47 21.37 16.86
C MET A 39 1.90 21.81 17.16
N GLU A 40 2.11 22.46 18.30
CA GLU A 40 3.42 22.90 18.74
C GLU A 40 4.36 21.73 19.02
N ALA A 41 3.90 20.71 19.75
CA ALA A 41 4.68 19.49 19.96
C ALA A 41 5.08 18.83 18.63
N THR A 42 4.15 18.74 17.69
CA THR A 42 4.41 18.18 16.35
C THR A 42 5.42 19.02 15.56
N ARG A 43 5.38 20.35 15.65
CA ARG A 43 6.38 21.23 15.02
C ARG A 43 7.78 20.99 15.56
N ARG A 44 7.92 20.87 16.88
CA ARG A 44 9.21 20.55 17.52
C ARG A 44 9.77 19.23 17.03
N LEU A 45 8.93 18.20 16.88
CA LEU A 45 9.35 16.92 16.31
C LEU A 45 9.81 17.04 14.86
N ARG A 46 9.11 17.81 14.03
CA ARG A 46 9.51 18.03 12.62
C ARG A 46 10.78 18.87 12.47
N ALA A 47 11.11 19.69 13.48
CA ALA A 47 12.36 20.42 13.51
C ALA A 47 13.58 19.52 13.79
N LEU A 48 13.36 18.32 14.35
CA LEU A 48 14.39 17.29 14.44
C LEU A 48 14.64 16.77 13.02
N GLY A 49 15.77 17.14 12.42
CA GLY A 49 16.17 16.69 11.07
C GLY A 49 16.48 15.20 11.02
N ILE A 50 15.43 14.35 11.04
CA ILE A 50 15.56 12.90 10.99
C ILE A 50 16.00 12.51 9.58
N GLY A 51 17.25 12.08 9.44
CA GLY A 51 17.79 11.61 8.16
C GLY A 51 17.18 10.30 7.71
N ASN A 52 17.16 10.05 6.40
CA ASN A 52 16.60 8.83 5.79
C ASN A 52 17.31 7.52 6.20
N GLY A 53 18.47 7.61 6.88
CA GLY A 53 19.19 6.46 7.43
C GLY A 53 18.75 6.04 8.83
N VAL A 54 17.90 6.84 9.50
CA VAL A 54 17.39 6.51 10.83
C VAL A 54 16.34 5.40 10.69
N PRO A 55 16.52 4.23 11.34
CA PRO A 55 15.52 3.17 11.28
C PRO A 55 14.24 3.58 12.00
N MET A 56 13.10 3.08 11.52
CA MET A 56 11.82 3.23 12.20
C MET A 56 11.85 2.59 13.60
N ALA A 57 11.06 3.14 14.54
CA ALA A 57 11.02 2.67 15.93
C ALA A 57 10.73 1.17 16.08
N CYS A 58 9.95 0.60 15.16
CA CYS A 58 9.73 -0.84 15.06
C CYS A 58 9.95 -1.28 13.61
N ARG A 59 10.60 -2.44 13.44
CA ARG A 59 10.76 -3.10 12.15
C ARG A 59 9.82 -4.30 12.10
N PHE A 60 8.95 -4.32 11.10
CA PHE A 60 8.14 -5.50 10.82
C PHE A 60 9.05 -6.65 10.36
N ASP A 61 9.00 -7.77 11.09
CA ASP A 61 9.56 -9.03 10.64
C ASP A 61 8.40 -9.90 10.12
N PRO A 62 8.34 -10.22 8.81
CA PRO A 62 7.29 -11.07 8.25
C PRO A 62 7.39 -12.53 8.69
N ARG A 63 8.48 -12.94 9.35
CA ARG A 63 8.68 -14.32 9.77
C ARG A 63 7.91 -14.59 11.06
N LEU A 64 7.35 -15.79 11.15
CA LEU A 64 6.76 -16.26 12.39
C LEU A 64 7.86 -16.37 13.47
N PRO A 65 7.57 -16.06 14.74
CA PRO A 65 8.50 -16.31 15.82
C PRO A 65 9.01 -17.76 15.80
N GLY A 66 10.33 -17.93 15.83
CA GLY A 66 10.97 -19.26 15.77
C GLY A 66 11.07 -19.89 14.38
N PHE A 67 10.55 -19.25 13.32
CA PHE A 67 10.72 -19.75 11.96
C PHE A 67 12.19 -19.67 11.53
N ARG A 68 12.79 -20.83 11.26
CA ARG A 68 14.10 -20.96 10.63
C ARG A 68 13.89 -21.28 9.16
N MET A 69 14.48 -20.47 8.28
CA MET A 69 14.57 -20.83 6.87
C MET A 69 15.29 -22.18 6.78
N PRO A 70 14.73 -23.18 6.08
CA PRO A 70 15.46 -24.41 5.82
C PRO A 70 16.75 -24.11 5.06
N ASP A 71 17.82 -24.83 5.36
CA ASP A 71 19.09 -24.70 4.67
C ASP A 71 18.86 -24.96 3.17
N LEU A 72 19.18 -23.96 2.35
CA LEU A 72 19.08 -24.07 0.91
C LEU A 72 20.17 -25.06 0.45
N ALA A 73 19.78 -26.33 0.24
CA ALA A 73 20.54 -27.19 -0.67
C ALA A 73 20.46 -26.52 -2.05
N ASP A 74 21.60 -26.01 -2.51
CA ASP A 74 21.74 -25.14 -3.67
C ASP A 74 20.91 -25.60 -4.87
N THR A 75 19.88 -24.82 -5.22
CA THR A 75 19.60 -24.36 -6.60
C THR A 75 18.32 -23.51 -6.59
N CYS A 76 18.44 -22.32 -6.00
CA CYS A 76 17.62 -21.20 -6.49
C CYS A 76 18.17 -20.88 -7.89
N VAL A 77 17.43 -21.25 -8.94
CA VAL A 77 17.68 -20.71 -10.27
C VAL A 77 17.37 -19.22 -10.19
N GLN A 78 18.40 -18.41 -9.90
CA GLN A 78 18.36 -16.98 -10.09
C GLN A 78 17.92 -16.76 -11.52
N ARG A 79 16.66 -16.34 -11.73
CA ARG A 79 16.25 -15.87 -13.05
C ARG A 79 17.19 -14.76 -13.42
N ASP A 80 17.99 -15.01 -14.44
CA ASP A 80 18.90 -14.06 -15.03
C ASP A 80 18.20 -12.70 -15.18
N ARG A 81 18.69 -11.71 -14.41
CA ARG A 81 18.20 -10.32 -14.44
C ARG A 81 18.54 -9.62 -15.75
N SER A 82 19.40 -10.21 -16.59
CA SER A 82 19.72 -9.72 -17.93
C SER A 82 18.68 -10.10 -18.98
N ARG A 83 17.66 -10.91 -18.62
CA ARG A 83 16.45 -11.00 -19.46
C ARG A 83 15.95 -9.58 -19.67
N PRO A 84 15.91 -9.06 -20.92
CA PRO A 84 15.39 -7.75 -21.15
C PRO A 84 13.97 -7.76 -20.60
N SER A 85 13.69 -6.88 -19.63
CA SER A 85 12.33 -6.66 -19.19
C SER A 85 11.53 -6.45 -20.47
N ALA A 86 10.60 -7.36 -20.79
CA ALA A 86 9.72 -7.18 -21.93
C ALA A 86 9.24 -5.73 -21.83
N ARG A 87 9.60 -4.89 -22.82
CA ARG A 87 9.31 -3.46 -22.80
C ARG A 87 7.86 -3.34 -22.37
N ARG A 88 7.62 -2.76 -21.19
CA ARG A 88 6.24 -2.48 -20.75
C ARG A 88 5.57 -1.78 -21.93
N PRO A 89 4.49 -2.32 -22.51
CA PRO A 89 3.85 -1.67 -23.63
C PRO A 89 3.50 -0.25 -23.19
N ARG A 90 4.13 0.74 -23.83
CA ARG A 90 3.79 2.13 -23.60
C ARG A 90 2.36 2.31 -24.09
N ARG A 91 1.49 2.62 -23.13
CA ARG A 91 0.04 2.89 -23.26
C ARG A 91 -0.83 1.69 -23.60
N TYR A 92 -1.63 1.29 -22.62
CA TYR A 92 -2.95 0.72 -22.89
C TYR A 92 -3.78 1.79 -23.62
N ARG A 93 -3.89 1.69 -24.95
CA ARG A 93 -5.15 2.09 -25.60
C ARG A 93 -6.08 0.90 -25.39
N LEU A 94 -7.11 1.07 -24.58
CA LEU A 94 -8.23 0.14 -24.61
C LEU A 94 -8.81 0.16 -26.03
N CYS A 95 -8.59 -0.93 -26.78
CA CYS A 95 -9.40 -1.25 -27.95
C CYS A 95 -10.38 -2.36 -27.51
N PRO A 96 -11.69 -2.10 -27.43
CA PRO A 96 -12.67 -3.16 -27.19
C PRO A 96 -12.72 -4.06 -28.42
N GLY A 97 -12.51 -5.38 -28.25
CA GLY A 97 -12.89 -6.36 -29.28
C GLY A 97 -11.92 -7.51 -29.60
N HIS A 98 -10.64 -7.46 -29.20
CA HIS A 98 -9.65 -8.46 -29.67
C HIS A 98 -9.37 -9.64 -28.71
N ALA A 99 -10.09 -9.78 -27.60
CA ALA A 99 -9.83 -10.83 -26.61
C ALA A 99 -10.51 -12.19 -26.93
N ALA A 100 -11.45 -12.26 -27.87
CA ALA A 100 -12.28 -13.46 -28.03
C ALA A 100 -11.62 -14.61 -28.83
N VAL A 101 -10.68 -14.33 -29.74
CA VAL A 101 -10.20 -15.36 -30.70
C VAL A 101 -9.04 -16.21 -30.17
N ARG A 102 -8.30 -15.74 -29.15
CA ARG A 102 -7.11 -16.47 -28.64
C ARG A 102 -7.40 -17.49 -27.53
N MET A 103 -8.56 -17.39 -26.86
CA MET A 103 -8.92 -18.31 -25.76
C MET A 103 -9.58 -19.61 -26.24
N ALA A 104 -10.20 -19.61 -27.43
CA ALA A 104 -10.89 -20.79 -27.97
C ALA A 104 -9.94 -21.89 -28.49
N GLY A 105 -8.69 -21.54 -28.86
CA GLY A 105 -7.67 -22.52 -29.28
C GLY A 105 -7.08 -23.27 -28.09
N LEU A 106 -6.74 -22.54 -27.02
CA LEU A 106 -6.10 -23.08 -25.83
C LEU A 106 -7.03 -23.97 -24.98
N TRP A 107 -8.35 -23.76 -25.06
CA TRP A 107 -9.33 -24.62 -24.38
C TRP A 107 -9.52 -25.97 -25.09
N ARG A 108 -9.52 -25.98 -26.44
CA ARG A 108 -9.62 -27.22 -27.23
C ARG A 108 -8.41 -28.14 -27.07
N ASP A 109 -7.21 -27.58 -26.94
CA ASP A 109 -5.99 -28.37 -26.71
C ASP A 109 -5.91 -28.97 -25.31
N ARG A 110 -6.59 -28.36 -24.33
CA ARG A 110 -6.67 -28.90 -22.96
C ARG A 110 -7.61 -30.11 -22.89
N GLN A 111 -8.77 -30.05 -23.55
CA GLN A 111 -9.75 -31.15 -23.54
C GLN A 111 -9.23 -32.42 -24.24
N ARG A 112 -8.46 -32.28 -25.33
CA ARG A 112 -7.85 -33.45 -26.02
C ARG A 112 -6.76 -34.15 -25.20
N ARG A 113 -6.13 -33.47 -24.23
CA ARG A 113 -5.13 -34.08 -23.34
C ARG A 113 -5.76 -34.84 -22.19
N THR A 114 -6.95 -34.45 -21.74
CA THR A 114 -7.69 -35.15 -20.68
C THR A 114 -8.33 -36.46 -21.17
N ASP A 115 -8.79 -36.53 -22.43
CA ASP A 115 -9.43 -37.75 -22.97
C ASP A 115 -8.43 -38.87 -23.33
N ARG A 116 -7.14 -38.57 -23.46
CA ARG A 116 -6.09 -39.56 -23.82
C ARG A 116 -5.50 -40.29 -22.61
N ASN A 117 -5.97 -39.99 -21.39
CA ASN A 117 -5.39 -40.49 -20.15
C ASN A 117 -6.46 -40.92 -19.11
N LEU A 118 -7.57 -41.48 -19.59
CA LEU A 118 -8.36 -42.42 -18.78
C LEU A 118 -7.96 -43.85 -19.15
N PRO A 119 -7.91 -44.78 -18.18
CA PRO A 119 -7.55 -46.19 -18.41
C PRO A 119 -8.54 -46.92 -19.31
#